data_AF-A0A1V4K145-F1
#
_entry.id   AF-A0A1V4K145-F1
#
_cell.length_a   1.000
_cell.length_b   1.000
_cell.length_c   1.000
_cell.angle_alpha   90.00
_cell.angle_beta   90.00
_cell.angle_gamma   90.00
#
_symmetry.space_group_name_H-M   'P 1'
#
loop_
_entity.id
_entity.type
_entity.pdbx_description
1 polymer ?
#
loop_
_entity_poly.entity_id
_entity_poly.type
_entity_poly.pdbx_seq_one_letter_code
_entity_poly.pdbx_strand_id
1 'polypeptide(L)'
;MAYAEEDRNSYEVYKETADWLRARTAQRPKIAIICGSGLGGLADALDNKTVFQYEDIPHFPRSTVVGHAGRLVFGELNGQPCVCMQGRFHYYEGFSVSMVTFPVRVFFLLGVEILIVTNAAGGLNPHFQVGDLMLIRDHISTFGLGGQNPLRGPNDERFGVRFPSMSDAYEQDLLGLAMESAQELGFLSFIREGVYCLLPGPCYETIAECRMLQALGADAVGFPCKDFMCWKELNSSLPC
;
A
#
# COMPACT_ATOMS: atom_id res chain seq x y z
N MET A 1 11.55 19.85 17.29
CA MET A 1 11.43 18.50 16.68
C MET A 1 10.10 18.33 15.95
N ALA A 2 8.94 18.70 16.52
CA ALA A 2 7.65 18.68 15.79
C ALA A 2 7.61 19.57 14.53
N TYR A 3 8.12 20.81 14.61
CA TYR A 3 8.17 21.75 13.47
C TYR A 3 9.02 21.28 12.27
N ALA A 4 9.95 20.34 12.46
CA ALA A 4 10.79 19.81 11.37
C ALA A 4 10.11 18.65 10.61
N GLU A 5 9.13 17.98 11.22
CA GLU A 5 8.30 16.97 10.55
C GLU A 5 7.08 17.60 9.85
N GLU A 6 6.59 18.75 10.34
CA GLU A 6 5.49 19.50 9.70
C GLU A 6 5.86 19.99 8.30
N ASP A 7 7.10 20.49 8.11
CA ASP A 7 7.55 20.98 6.80
C ASP A 7 7.69 19.82 5.77
N ARG A 8 8.05 18.62 6.24
CA ARG A 8 8.25 17.42 5.40
C ARG A 8 6.97 16.76 4.90
N ASN A 9 5.80 17.08 5.47
CA ASN A 9 4.51 16.51 5.08
C ASN A 9 3.56 17.58 4.51
N SER A 10 4.10 18.68 4.01
CA SER A 10 3.30 19.71 3.34
C SER A 10 2.91 19.26 1.92
N TYR A 11 1.76 19.72 1.43
CA TYR A 11 1.30 19.48 0.05
C TYR A 11 2.38 19.81 -1.00
N GLU A 12 3.15 20.89 -0.78
CA GLU A 12 4.16 21.34 -1.73
C GLU A 12 5.31 20.34 -1.89
N VAL A 13 5.67 19.60 -0.83
CA VAL A 13 6.69 18.53 -0.89
C VAL A 13 6.21 17.36 -1.76
N TYR A 14 4.95 16.94 -1.59
CA TYR A 14 4.36 15.89 -2.43
C TYR A 14 4.25 16.35 -3.88
N LYS A 15 3.84 17.61 -4.09
CA LYS A 15 3.69 18.22 -5.41
C LYS A 15 5.03 18.36 -6.13
N GLU A 16 6.09 18.80 -5.45
CA GLU A 16 7.44 18.86 -6.01
C GLU A 16 7.87 17.50 -6.55
N THR A 17 7.63 16.44 -5.76
CA THR A 17 7.96 15.07 -6.16
C THR A 17 7.14 14.61 -7.38
N ALA A 18 5.83 14.85 -7.37
CA ALA A 18 4.94 14.50 -8.48
C ALA A 18 5.31 15.26 -9.77
N ASP A 19 5.62 16.55 -9.67
CA ASP A 19 6.05 17.37 -10.81
C ASP A 19 7.42 16.93 -11.34
N TRP A 20 8.36 16.58 -10.45
CA TRP A 20 9.67 16.05 -10.82
C TRP A 20 9.55 14.76 -11.64
N LEU A 21 8.66 13.85 -11.22
CA LEU A 21 8.35 12.61 -11.93
C LEU A 21 7.66 12.91 -13.26
N ARG A 22 6.61 13.74 -13.26
CA ARG A 22 5.83 14.09 -14.47
C ARG A 22 6.68 14.72 -15.57
N ALA A 23 7.72 15.48 -15.19
CA ALA A 23 8.66 16.08 -16.12
C ALA A 23 9.64 15.07 -16.76
N ARG A 24 9.79 13.87 -16.19
CA ARG A 24 10.78 12.86 -16.59
C ARG A 24 10.18 11.57 -17.15
N THR A 25 8.86 11.46 -17.18
CA THR A 25 8.16 10.37 -17.87
C THR A 25 6.97 10.89 -18.67
N ALA A 26 6.78 10.33 -19.86
CA ALA A 26 5.58 10.57 -20.65
C ALA A 26 4.37 9.78 -20.14
N GLN A 27 4.60 8.71 -19.36
CA GLN A 27 3.55 7.85 -18.82
C GLN A 27 2.61 8.62 -17.88
N ARG A 28 1.32 8.33 -17.97
CA ARG A 28 0.25 8.92 -17.13
C ARG A 28 -0.54 7.79 -16.49
N PRO A 29 -0.01 7.18 -15.41
CA PRO A 29 -0.57 5.97 -14.86
C PRO A 29 -1.95 6.21 -14.24
N LYS A 30 -2.87 5.29 -14.49
CA LYS A 30 -4.17 5.23 -13.79
C LYS A 30 -4.15 4.23 -12.65
N ILE A 31 -3.19 3.31 -12.66
CA ILE A 31 -3.03 2.24 -11.68
C ILE A 31 -1.66 2.37 -11.04
N ALA A 32 -1.62 2.39 -9.70
CA ALA A 32 -0.39 2.20 -8.94
C ALA A 32 -0.38 0.81 -8.29
N ILE A 33 0.76 0.14 -8.33
CA ILE A 33 0.93 -1.18 -7.74
C ILE A 33 2.09 -1.16 -6.75
N ILE A 34 1.79 -1.46 -5.48
CA ILE A 34 2.82 -1.57 -4.44
C ILE A 34 3.20 -3.05 -4.29
N CYS A 35 4.41 -3.39 -4.73
CA CYS A 35 4.91 -4.76 -4.69
C CYS A 35 5.42 -5.11 -3.30
N GLY A 36 4.95 -6.22 -2.75
CA GLY A 36 5.39 -6.76 -1.46
C GLY A 36 6.66 -7.60 -1.57
N SER A 37 7.12 -8.09 -0.43
CA SER A 37 8.22 -9.06 -0.36
C SER A 37 7.93 -10.26 -1.26
N GLY A 38 8.87 -10.60 -2.16
CA GLY A 38 8.72 -11.70 -3.10
C GLY A 38 7.85 -11.41 -4.34
N LEU A 39 7.22 -10.23 -4.42
CA LEU A 39 6.32 -9.87 -5.52
C LEU A 39 6.90 -8.77 -6.43
N GLY A 40 8.19 -8.45 -6.28
CA GLY A 40 8.88 -7.45 -7.08
C GLY A 40 8.93 -7.76 -8.58
N GLY A 41 8.79 -9.04 -8.97
CA GLY A 41 8.78 -9.48 -10.36
C GLY A 41 7.62 -8.91 -11.19
N LEU A 42 6.57 -8.38 -10.55
CA LEU A 42 5.46 -7.74 -11.26
C LEU A 42 5.90 -6.48 -12.02
N ALA A 43 6.85 -5.71 -11.46
CA ALA A 43 7.45 -4.58 -12.17
C ALA A 43 8.31 -5.02 -13.37
N ASP A 44 8.78 -6.28 -13.35
CA ASP A 44 9.57 -6.85 -14.45
C ASP A 44 8.69 -7.22 -15.66
N ALA A 45 7.39 -7.42 -15.45
CA ALA A 45 6.41 -7.73 -16.50
C ALA A 45 5.89 -6.51 -17.28
N LEU A 46 6.26 -5.28 -16.88
CA LEU A 46 5.81 -4.08 -17.59
C LEU A 46 6.48 -3.93 -18.96
N ASP A 47 5.77 -3.37 -19.92
CA ASP A 47 6.32 -2.90 -21.19
C ASP A 47 6.67 -1.41 -21.12
N ASN A 48 7.47 -0.92 -22.08
CA ASN A 48 7.77 0.52 -22.27
C ASN A 48 8.25 1.24 -20.99
N LYS A 49 9.16 0.60 -20.24
CA LYS A 49 9.50 1.03 -18.88
C LYS A 49 10.30 2.33 -18.82
N THR A 50 9.96 3.17 -17.85
CA THR A 50 10.83 4.23 -17.30
C THR A 50 11.08 3.94 -15.82
N VAL A 51 12.34 3.81 -15.44
CA VAL A 51 12.74 3.38 -14.08
C VAL A 51 13.42 4.54 -13.36
N PHE A 52 13.00 4.80 -12.13
CA PHE A 52 13.61 5.77 -11.22
C PHE A 52 14.10 5.06 -9.96
N GLN A 53 15.33 5.33 -9.53
CA GLN A 53 15.79 4.89 -8.21
C GLN A 53 15.16 5.77 -7.14
N TYR A 54 14.77 5.21 -6.00
CA TYR A 54 14.19 6.00 -4.90
C TYR A 54 15.13 7.09 -4.40
N GLU A 55 16.44 6.88 -4.47
CA GLU A 55 17.44 7.86 -4.06
C GLU A 55 17.53 9.09 -4.97
N ASP A 56 17.08 8.98 -6.22
CA ASP A 56 17.06 10.08 -7.19
C ASP A 56 15.76 10.90 -7.12
N ILE A 57 14.71 10.32 -6.53
CA ILE A 57 13.40 10.96 -6.42
C ILE A 57 13.42 11.90 -5.21
N PRO A 58 13.09 13.20 -5.37
CA PRO A 58 13.03 14.13 -4.25
C PRO A 58 12.14 13.60 -3.13
N HIS A 59 12.60 13.76 -1.89
CA HIS A 59 11.87 13.42 -0.66
C HIS A 59 11.51 11.94 -0.45
N PHE A 60 11.80 11.07 -1.42
CA PHE A 60 11.54 9.64 -1.29
C PHE A 60 12.43 9.01 -0.21
N PRO A 61 11.89 8.07 0.59
CA PRO A 61 12.70 7.32 1.54
C PRO A 61 13.66 6.38 0.80
N ARG A 62 14.79 6.06 1.45
CA ARG A 62 15.71 5.02 0.96
C ARG A 62 15.27 3.67 1.53
N SER A 63 15.09 2.66 0.68
CA SER A 63 14.77 1.32 1.15
C SER A 63 16.03 0.66 1.74
N THR A 64 15.91 0.03 2.91
CA THR A 64 17.04 -0.61 3.59
C THR A 64 16.91 -2.14 3.69
N VAL A 65 15.75 -2.68 3.34
CA VAL A 65 15.43 -4.11 3.41
C VAL A 65 16.03 -4.89 2.25
N VAL A 66 16.67 -6.01 2.56
CA VAL A 66 17.19 -6.96 1.56
C VAL A 66 16.04 -7.53 0.72
N GLY A 67 16.18 -7.46 -0.60
CA GLY A 67 15.15 -7.91 -1.56
C GLY A 67 14.22 -6.80 -2.06
N HIS A 68 14.36 -5.58 -1.55
CA HIS A 68 13.66 -4.40 -2.07
C HIS A 68 14.60 -3.67 -3.03
N ALA A 69 14.30 -3.72 -4.33
CA ALA A 69 15.15 -3.11 -5.35
C ALA A 69 15.25 -1.58 -5.22
N GLY A 70 14.27 -0.94 -4.57
CA GLY A 70 14.28 0.49 -4.30
C GLY A 70 13.98 1.32 -5.54
N ARG A 71 13.07 0.86 -6.40
CA ARG A 71 12.80 1.45 -7.72
C ARG A 71 11.33 1.75 -7.93
N LEU A 72 11.04 2.90 -8.54
CA LEU A 72 9.74 3.26 -9.07
C LEU A 72 9.73 3.02 -10.57
N VAL A 73 8.88 2.12 -11.04
CA VAL A 73 8.85 1.67 -12.44
C VAL A 73 7.54 2.11 -13.07
N PHE A 74 7.61 3.05 -14.00
CA PHE A 74 6.48 3.40 -14.88
C PHE A 74 6.52 2.50 -16.10
N GLY A 75 5.37 2.09 -16.61
CA GLY A 75 5.29 1.31 -17.84
C GLY A 75 3.85 0.95 -18.15
N GLU A 76 3.67 -0.06 -18.99
CA GLU A 76 2.36 -0.55 -19.40
C GLU A 76 2.21 -2.01 -19.00
N LEU A 77 1.07 -2.37 -18.43
CA LEU A 77 0.69 -3.76 -18.19
C LEU A 77 -0.51 -4.08 -19.07
N ASN A 78 -0.36 -4.95 -20.06
CA ASN A 78 -1.39 -5.22 -21.08
C ASN A 78 -1.92 -3.93 -21.74
N GLY A 79 -1.02 -3.00 -22.06
CA GLY A 79 -1.34 -1.71 -22.66
C GLY A 79 -1.95 -0.67 -21.70
N GLN A 80 -2.15 -1.00 -20.43
CA GLN A 80 -2.65 -0.06 -19.42
C GLN A 80 -1.48 0.65 -18.72
N PRO A 81 -1.43 1.99 -18.71
CA PRO A 81 -0.35 2.73 -18.07
C PRO A 81 -0.42 2.58 -16.55
N CYS A 82 0.67 2.12 -15.95
CA CYS A 82 0.78 1.87 -14.52
C CYS A 82 2.13 2.33 -13.95
N VAL A 83 2.16 2.45 -12.63
CA VAL A 83 3.39 2.70 -11.87
C VAL A 83 3.53 1.66 -10.78
N CYS A 84 4.68 1.00 -10.72
CA CYS A 84 4.98 -0.05 -9.75
C CYS A 84 6.06 0.41 -8.76
N MET A 85 5.78 0.30 -7.46
CA MET A 85 6.81 0.36 -6.42
C MET A 85 7.47 -1.00 -6.28
N GLN A 86 8.71 -1.13 -6.77
CA GLN A 86 9.51 -2.34 -6.62
C GLN A 86 10.32 -2.26 -5.32
N GLY A 87 9.63 -2.63 -4.24
CA GLY A 87 10.09 -2.48 -2.86
C GLY A 87 9.32 -1.36 -2.17
N ARG A 88 8.88 -1.61 -0.93
CA ARG A 88 8.22 -0.64 -0.06
C ARG A 88 9.10 -0.26 1.13
N PHE A 89 8.57 0.68 1.90
CA PHE A 89 9.10 1.09 3.20
C PHE A 89 8.23 0.49 4.29
N HIS A 90 8.83 0.14 5.42
CA HIS A 90 8.11 -0.40 6.55
C HIS A 90 8.37 0.41 7.81
N TYR A 91 7.37 0.43 8.68
CA TYR A 91 7.46 1.12 9.96
C TYR A 91 8.60 0.57 10.85
N TYR A 92 8.82 -0.74 10.84
CA TYR A 92 9.89 -1.38 11.62
C TYR A 92 11.32 -0.98 11.15
N GLU A 93 11.48 -0.38 9.97
CA GLU A 93 12.78 0.18 9.52
C GLU A 93 13.11 1.50 10.25
N GLY A 94 12.21 2.01 11.09
CA GLY A 94 12.35 3.26 11.84
C GLY A 94 11.74 4.48 11.14
N PHE A 95 11.06 4.29 10.01
CA PHE A 95 10.37 5.35 9.31
C PHE A 95 9.07 5.75 10.02
N SER A 96 8.73 7.04 9.96
CA SER A 96 7.41 7.50 10.40
C SER A 96 6.33 6.93 9.49
N VAL A 97 5.10 6.80 10.00
CA VAL A 97 3.96 6.30 9.22
C VAL A 97 3.65 7.20 8.00
N SER A 98 3.87 8.52 8.14
CA SER A 98 3.70 9.46 7.03
C SER A 98 4.75 9.30 5.94
N MET A 99 5.99 8.96 6.32
CA MET A 99 7.07 8.68 5.37
C MET A 99 6.83 7.36 4.63
N VAL A 100 6.37 6.34 5.35
CA VAL A 100 5.99 5.02 4.81
C VAL A 100 4.89 5.17 3.75
N THR A 101 3.90 6.03 3.98
CA THR A 101 2.77 6.28 3.07
C THR A 101 2.98 7.44 2.09
N PHE A 102 4.17 8.05 2.08
CA PHE A 102 4.48 9.21 1.23
C PHE A 102 4.18 8.98 -0.27
N PRO A 103 4.53 7.83 -0.87
CA PRO A 103 4.30 7.58 -2.29
C PRO A 103 2.81 7.59 -2.68
N VAL A 104 1.91 7.26 -1.74
CA VAL A 104 0.47 7.20 -1.99
C VAL A 104 -0.09 8.58 -2.35
N ARG A 105 0.31 9.63 -1.63
CA ARG A 105 -0.06 11.02 -1.95
C ARG A 105 0.56 11.49 -3.27
N VAL A 106 1.78 11.04 -3.58
CA VAL A 106 2.41 11.31 -4.88
C VAL A 106 1.63 10.65 -6.02
N PHE A 107 1.17 9.40 -5.86
CA PHE A 107 0.34 8.72 -6.87
C PHE A 107 -0.97 9.43 -7.12
N PHE A 108 -1.63 9.91 -6.06
CA PHE A 108 -2.82 10.75 -6.20
C PHE A 108 -2.54 12.01 -7.03
N LEU A 109 -1.45 12.75 -6.74
CA LEU A 109 -1.07 13.93 -7.52
C LEU A 109 -0.62 13.60 -8.96
N LEU A 110 -0.19 12.37 -9.24
CA LEU A 110 0.09 11.88 -10.59
C LEU A 110 -1.18 11.50 -11.36
N GLY A 111 -2.34 11.47 -10.71
CA GLY A 111 -3.64 11.16 -11.32
C GLY A 111 -3.98 9.67 -11.36
N VAL A 112 -3.39 8.89 -10.45
CA VAL A 112 -3.75 7.48 -10.22
C VAL A 112 -5.15 7.41 -9.62
N GLU A 113 -5.93 6.41 -10.05
CA GLU A 113 -7.32 6.18 -9.64
C GLU A 113 -7.50 4.84 -8.94
N ILE A 114 -6.60 3.87 -9.18
CA ILE A 114 -6.64 2.54 -8.56
C ILE A 114 -5.28 2.25 -7.90
N LEU A 115 -5.32 1.85 -6.63
CA LEU A 115 -4.14 1.40 -5.89
C LEU A 115 -4.26 -0.10 -5.59
N ILE A 116 -3.33 -0.89 -6.13
CA ILE A 116 -3.21 -2.33 -5.84
C ILE A 116 -2.06 -2.52 -4.87
N VAL A 117 -2.35 -3.06 -3.68
CA VAL A 117 -1.34 -3.32 -2.65
C VAL A 117 -1.21 -4.82 -2.47
N THR A 118 -0.02 -5.35 -2.73
CA THR A 118 0.30 -6.77 -2.50
C THR A 118 1.09 -6.91 -1.20
N ASN A 119 1.13 -8.07 -0.55
CA ASN A 119 2.05 -8.31 0.57
C ASN A 119 2.23 -9.82 0.80
N ALA A 120 3.25 -10.17 1.57
CA ALA A 120 3.37 -11.49 2.16
C ALA A 120 2.82 -11.46 3.58
N ALA A 121 2.09 -12.51 3.97
CA ALA A 121 1.40 -12.59 5.25
C ALA A 121 1.56 -13.98 5.89
N GLY A 122 1.49 -14.02 7.22
CA GLY A 122 1.25 -15.25 7.97
C GLY A 122 -0.24 -15.60 7.94
N GLY A 123 -0.57 -16.83 7.55
CA GLY A 123 -1.95 -17.34 7.59
C GLY A 123 -2.36 -17.66 9.03
N LEU A 124 -3.40 -16.99 9.53
CA LEU A 124 -4.03 -17.29 10.81
C LEU A 124 -5.22 -18.23 10.63
N ASN A 125 -5.93 -18.13 9.52
CA ASN A 125 -7.03 -19.04 9.21
C ASN A 125 -6.47 -20.46 8.95
N PRO A 126 -6.86 -21.49 9.72
CA PRO A 126 -6.31 -22.84 9.59
C PRO A 126 -6.67 -23.53 8.27
N HIS A 127 -7.62 -22.98 7.51
CA HIS A 127 -7.97 -23.46 6.17
C HIS A 127 -7.04 -22.95 5.08
N PHE A 128 -6.20 -21.95 5.36
CA PHE A 128 -5.25 -21.42 4.39
C PHE A 128 -3.99 -22.27 4.33
N GLN A 129 -3.41 -22.36 3.14
CA GLN A 129 -2.16 -23.05 2.88
C GLN A 129 -1.08 -22.07 2.42
N VAL A 130 0.19 -22.45 2.60
CA VAL A 130 1.30 -21.68 2.03
C VAL A 130 1.14 -21.64 0.51
N GLY A 131 1.15 -20.43 -0.05
CA GLY A 131 0.94 -20.19 -1.48
C GLY A 131 -0.49 -19.80 -1.85
N ASP A 132 -1.45 -19.87 -0.91
CA ASP A 132 -2.78 -19.29 -1.12
C ASP A 132 -2.66 -17.76 -1.32
N LEU A 133 -3.50 -17.22 -2.21
CA LEU A 133 -3.69 -15.79 -2.43
C LEU A 133 -4.95 -15.35 -1.72
N MET A 134 -4.82 -14.44 -0.75
CA MET A 134 -5.97 -13.89 -0.02
C MET A 134 -6.30 -12.49 -0.54
N LEU A 135 -7.52 -12.32 -1.07
CA LEU A 135 -8.12 -11.02 -1.30
C LEU A 135 -8.48 -10.40 0.05
N ILE A 136 -7.96 -9.20 0.32
CA ILE A 136 -8.23 -8.49 1.57
C ILE A 136 -9.57 -7.78 1.43
N ARG A 137 -10.57 -8.23 2.19
CA ARG A 137 -11.90 -7.59 2.22
C ARG A 137 -12.03 -6.53 3.31
N ASP A 138 -11.26 -6.68 4.37
CA ASP A 138 -11.26 -5.78 5.52
C ASP A 138 -9.94 -5.90 6.30
N HIS A 139 -9.73 -5.03 7.28
CA HIS A 139 -8.52 -5.02 8.08
C HIS A 139 -8.72 -4.64 9.55
N ILE A 140 -7.82 -5.15 10.39
CA ILE A 140 -7.70 -4.75 11.79
C ILE A 140 -6.39 -3.99 11.98
N SER A 141 -6.49 -2.69 12.23
CA SER A 141 -5.31 -1.85 12.48
C SER A 141 -4.96 -1.75 13.95
N THR A 142 -4.38 -2.81 14.52
CA THR A 142 -3.94 -2.81 15.94
C THR A 142 -3.02 -1.64 16.24
N PHE A 143 -2.09 -1.35 15.32
CA PHE A 143 -1.17 -0.24 15.46
C PHE A 143 -1.84 1.13 15.26
N GLY A 144 -2.89 1.20 14.41
CA GLY A 144 -3.73 2.39 14.27
C GLY A 144 -4.55 2.71 15.52
N LEU A 145 -5.11 1.67 16.16
CA LEU A 145 -5.80 1.79 17.46
C LEU A 145 -4.86 2.32 18.56
N GLY A 146 -3.56 2.00 18.47
CA GLY A 146 -2.50 2.58 19.32
C GLY A 146 -2.11 4.03 19.00
N GLY A 147 -2.84 4.73 18.12
CA GLY A 147 -2.63 6.14 17.80
C GLY A 147 -1.58 6.41 16.71
N GLN A 148 -1.02 5.36 16.11
CA GLN A 148 -0.08 5.49 15.00
C GLN A 148 -0.91 5.41 13.72
N ASN A 149 -1.37 6.53 13.19
CA ASN A 149 -2.19 6.59 11.98
C ASN A 149 -1.56 7.57 11.00
N PRO A 150 -1.47 7.28 9.68
CA PRO A 150 -0.90 8.24 8.70
C PRO A 150 -1.60 9.60 8.69
N LEU A 151 -2.86 9.65 9.14
CA LEU A 151 -3.69 10.85 9.19
C LEU A 151 -3.55 11.64 10.51
N ARG A 152 -2.70 11.17 11.42
CA ARG A 152 -2.41 11.89 12.67
C ARG A 152 -1.62 13.16 12.35
N GLY A 153 -2.12 14.29 12.85
CA GLY A 153 -1.53 15.62 12.62
C GLY A 153 -2.57 16.61 12.09
N PRO A 154 -2.17 17.79 11.60
CA PRO A 154 -3.03 18.69 10.83
C PRO A 154 -3.58 18.03 9.56
N ASN A 155 -4.77 18.41 9.13
CA ASN A 155 -5.39 17.94 7.89
C ASN A 155 -5.19 18.96 6.78
N ASP A 156 -4.80 18.51 5.58
CA ASP A 156 -4.77 19.35 4.39
C ASP A 156 -5.98 18.99 3.52
N GLU A 157 -6.94 19.91 3.43
CA GLU A 157 -8.21 19.69 2.71
C GLU A 157 -8.03 19.46 1.20
N ARG A 158 -6.85 19.74 0.64
CA ARG A 158 -6.51 19.42 -0.75
C ARG A 158 -6.33 17.92 -0.99
N PHE A 159 -6.07 17.14 0.06
CA PHE A 159 -5.98 15.68 -0.01
C PHE A 159 -7.30 15.02 0.30
N GLY A 160 -7.98 15.42 1.38
CA GLY A 160 -9.23 14.80 1.75
C GLY A 160 -9.86 15.33 3.03
N VAL A 161 -10.95 14.68 3.43
CA VAL A 161 -11.70 15.01 4.63
C VAL A 161 -10.95 14.64 5.90
N ARG A 162 -11.20 15.35 7.00
CA ARG A 162 -10.54 15.10 8.29
C ARG A 162 -10.79 13.72 8.87
N PHE A 163 -11.99 13.18 8.65
CA PHE A 163 -12.46 11.94 9.25
C PHE A 163 -13.04 11.02 8.15
N PRO A 164 -12.19 10.35 7.37
CA PRO A 164 -12.67 9.45 6.33
C PRO A 164 -13.26 8.17 6.94
N SER A 165 -14.35 7.68 6.35
CA SER A 165 -14.85 6.33 6.66
C SER A 165 -13.94 5.26 6.04
N MET A 166 -13.73 4.15 6.74
CA MET A 166 -12.94 3.00 6.28
C MET A 166 -13.80 1.77 5.94
N SER A 167 -15.13 1.86 6.07
CA SER A 167 -16.06 0.73 5.86
C SER A 167 -16.04 0.15 4.44
N ASP A 168 -15.63 0.96 3.48
CA ASP A 168 -15.56 0.71 2.05
C ASP A 168 -14.14 1.03 1.54
N ALA A 169 -13.12 0.72 2.35
CA ALA A 169 -11.72 0.91 1.98
C ALA A 169 -11.25 -0.10 0.92
N TYR A 170 -11.91 -1.26 0.83
CA TYR A 170 -11.68 -2.29 -0.18
C TYR A 170 -12.89 -2.35 -1.11
N GLU A 171 -12.68 -1.89 -2.34
CA GLU A 171 -13.74 -1.74 -3.34
C GLU A 171 -14.32 -3.10 -3.75
N GLN A 172 -15.63 -3.26 -3.60
CA GLN A 172 -16.29 -4.54 -3.85
C GLN A 172 -16.24 -4.93 -5.34
N ASP A 173 -16.34 -3.96 -6.23
CA ASP A 173 -16.24 -4.20 -7.67
C ASP A 173 -14.84 -4.70 -8.06
N LEU A 174 -13.77 -4.16 -7.45
CA LEU A 174 -12.40 -4.64 -7.70
C LEU A 174 -12.16 -6.05 -7.14
N LEU A 175 -12.74 -6.37 -5.97
CA LEU A 175 -12.70 -7.72 -5.41
C LEU A 175 -13.46 -8.72 -6.30
N GLY A 176 -14.62 -8.32 -6.83
CA GLY A 176 -15.39 -9.08 -7.82
C GLY A 176 -14.58 -9.37 -9.08
N LEU A 177 -13.97 -8.35 -9.68
CA LEU A 177 -13.10 -8.49 -10.85
C LEU A 177 -11.91 -9.42 -10.60
N ALA A 178 -11.31 -9.36 -9.40
CA ALA A 178 -10.21 -10.25 -9.03
C ALA A 178 -10.67 -11.72 -8.92
N MET A 179 -11.87 -11.96 -8.36
CA MET A 179 -12.46 -13.29 -8.27
C MET A 179 -12.85 -13.85 -9.64
N GLU A 180 -13.45 -13.04 -10.50
CA GLU A 180 -13.76 -13.40 -11.89
C GLU A 180 -12.49 -13.77 -12.66
N SER A 181 -11.45 -12.94 -12.55
CA SER A 181 -10.14 -13.23 -13.16
C SER A 181 -9.54 -14.54 -12.65
N ALA A 182 -9.64 -14.81 -11.35
CA ALA A 182 -9.19 -16.07 -10.76
C ALA A 182 -9.98 -17.28 -11.30
N GLN A 183 -11.28 -17.12 -11.54
CA GLN A 183 -12.11 -18.15 -12.14
C GLN A 183 -11.70 -18.43 -13.59
N GLU A 184 -11.53 -17.39 -14.40
CA GLU A 184 -11.11 -17.51 -15.80
C GLU A 184 -9.73 -18.17 -15.96
N LEU A 185 -8.81 -17.88 -15.04
CA LEU A 185 -7.46 -18.45 -15.01
C LEU A 185 -7.40 -19.85 -14.37
N GLY A 186 -8.51 -20.35 -13.79
CA GLY A 186 -8.56 -21.64 -13.11
C GLY A 186 -7.83 -21.68 -11.75
N PHE A 187 -7.72 -20.53 -11.08
CA PHE A 187 -6.98 -20.35 -9.82
C PHE A 187 -7.84 -20.38 -8.56
N LEU A 188 -9.15 -20.64 -8.67
CA LEU A 188 -10.09 -20.65 -7.53
C LEU A 188 -9.68 -21.57 -6.38
N SER A 189 -8.91 -22.64 -6.62
CA SER A 189 -8.55 -23.60 -5.58
C SER A 189 -7.65 -23.02 -4.48
N PHE A 190 -6.86 -21.98 -4.80
CA PHE A 190 -5.92 -21.33 -3.89
C PHE A 190 -6.22 -19.85 -3.67
N ILE A 191 -7.39 -19.37 -4.12
CA ILE A 191 -7.87 -18.02 -3.85
C ILE A 191 -8.75 -18.03 -2.59
N ARG A 192 -8.50 -17.08 -1.71
CA ARG A 192 -9.18 -16.88 -0.42
C ARG A 192 -9.65 -15.44 -0.32
N GLU A 193 -10.54 -15.18 0.63
CA GLU A 193 -10.96 -13.83 1.00
C GLU A 193 -10.95 -13.74 2.53
N GLY A 194 -10.47 -12.64 3.10
CA GLY A 194 -10.35 -12.54 4.55
C GLY A 194 -9.94 -11.19 5.10
N VAL A 195 -9.89 -11.12 6.43
CA VAL A 195 -9.52 -9.94 7.20
C VAL A 195 -8.03 -9.93 7.48
N TYR A 196 -7.34 -8.85 7.11
CA TYR A 196 -5.91 -8.69 7.32
C TYR A 196 -5.60 -7.89 8.60
N CYS A 197 -4.80 -8.44 9.51
CA CYS A 197 -4.34 -7.74 10.70
C CYS A 197 -2.97 -7.08 10.49
N LEU A 198 -2.90 -5.78 10.78
CA LEU A 198 -1.69 -4.99 10.68
C LEU A 198 -0.93 -4.98 12.02
N LEU A 199 0.31 -5.47 12.04
CA LEU A 199 1.23 -5.34 13.18
C LEU A 199 2.43 -4.41 12.86
N PRO A 200 3.07 -3.79 13.87
CA PRO A 200 4.24 -2.94 13.64
C PRO A 200 5.52 -3.71 13.32
N GLY A 201 5.64 -4.98 13.75
CA GLY A 201 6.86 -5.78 13.61
C GLY A 201 8.04 -5.26 14.47
N PRO A 202 9.28 -5.75 14.25
CA PRO A 202 9.69 -6.75 13.25
C PRO A 202 9.58 -8.20 13.74
N CYS A 203 9.34 -8.43 15.03
CA CYS A 203 9.18 -9.78 15.55
C CYS A 203 7.90 -10.41 14.98
N TYR A 204 8.01 -11.65 14.50
CA TYR A 204 6.84 -12.48 14.22
C TYR A 204 6.06 -12.78 15.50
N GLU A 205 4.81 -13.16 15.29
CA GLU A 205 3.82 -13.36 16.33
C GLU A 205 4.17 -14.58 17.20
N THR A 206 3.96 -14.42 18.51
CA THR A 206 3.91 -15.54 19.44
C THR A 206 2.62 -16.35 19.28
N ILE A 207 2.59 -17.57 19.81
CA ILE A 207 1.38 -18.41 19.79
C ILE A 207 0.19 -17.70 20.46
N ALA A 208 0.43 -16.94 21.53
CA ALA A 208 -0.61 -16.20 22.23
C ALA A 208 -1.17 -15.06 21.39
N GLU A 209 -0.31 -14.32 20.70
CA GLU A 209 -0.71 -13.26 19.76
C GLU A 209 -1.49 -13.84 18.57
N CYS A 210 -1.04 -14.94 17.97
CA CYS A 210 -1.79 -15.61 16.89
C CYS A 210 -3.21 -15.98 17.35
N ARG A 211 -3.35 -16.60 18.53
CA ARG A 211 -4.66 -16.97 19.09
C ARG A 211 -5.55 -15.76 19.37
N MET A 212 -4.96 -14.68 19.87
CA MET A 212 -5.66 -13.43 20.10
C MET A 212 -6.19 -12.84 18.78
N LEU A 213 -5.35 -12.76 17.74
CA LEU A 213 -5.73 -12.22 16.44
C LEU A 213 -6.78 -13.07 15.74
N GLN A 214 -6.68 -14.40 15.82
CA GLN A 214 -7.73 -15.31 15.37
C GLN A 214 -9.06 -15.05 16.10
N ALA A 215 -9.02 -14.89 17.42
CA ALA A 215 -10.23 -14.60 18.22
C ALA A 215 -10.86 -13.24 17.89
N LEU A 216 -10.06 -12.29 17.39
CA LEU A 216 -10.53 -10.99 16.89
C LEU A 216 -11.06 -11.07 15.43
N GLY A 217 -10.98 -12.24 14.79
CA GLY A 217 -11.49 -12.46 13.44
C GLY A 217 -10.49 -12.18 12.31
N ALA A 218 -9.18 -12.10 12.60
CA ALA A 218 -8.17 -11.97 11.56
C ALA A 218 -7.90 -13.31 10.87
N ASP A 219 -7.84 -13.30 9.53
CA ASP A 219 -7.52 -14.46 8.70
C ASP A 219 -6.04 -14.51 8.31
N ALA A 220 -5.40 -13.35 8.19
CA ALA A 220 -3.97 -13.21 7.94
C ALA A 220 -3.37 -12.06 8.75
N VAL A 221 -2.07 -12.13 8.99
CA VAL A 221 -1.31 -11.10 9.71
C VAL A 221 -0.01 -10.77 8.98
N GLY A 222 0.43 -9.52 9.07
CA GLY A 222 1.76 -9.16 8.62
C GLY A 222 2.16 -7.76 9.04
N PHE A 223 3.23 -7.26 8.42
CA PHE A 223 3.82 -5.96 8.70
C PHE A 223 3.59 -5.00 7.53
N PRO A 224 2.40 -4.40 7.45
CA PRO A 224 2.01 -3.63 6.29
C PRO A 224 2.56 -2.21 6.32
N CYS A 225 2.51 -1.64 5.13
CA CYS A 225 2.56 -0.22 4.85
C CYS A 225 1.08 0.25 4.87
N LYS A 226 0.74 1.34 5.56
CA LYS A 226 -0.65 1.80 5.80
C LYS A 226 -1.25 2.52 4.58
N ASP A 227 -0.89 2.04 3.39
CA ASP A 227 -1.13 2.70 2.13
C ASP A 227 -2.62 2.89 1.86
N PHE A 228 -3.43 1.88 2.21
CA PHE A 228 -4.89 1.92 2.06
C PHE A 228 -5.59 2.96 2.95
N MET A 229 -5.06 3.26 4.14
CA MET A 229 -5.63 4.32 5.00
C MET A 229 -5.42 5.70 4.38
N CYS A 230 -4.22 5.95 3.87
CA CYS A 230 -3.91 7.19 3.17
C CYS A 230 -4.68 7.27 1.83
N TRP A 231 -4.78 6.15 1.11
CA TRP A 231 -5.53 6.09 -0.14
C TRP A 231 -7.02 6.38 0.06
N LYS A 232 -7.63 5.88 1.14
CA LYS A 232 -9.03 6.13 1.44
C LYS A 232 -9.30 7.60 1.78
N GLU A 233 -8.43 8.27 2.53
CA GLU A 233 -8.50 9.73 2.74
C GLU A 233 -8.65 10.47 1.42
N LEU A 234 -7.80 10.12 0.44
CA LEU A 234 -7.69 10.79 -0.86
C LEU A 234 -8.90 10.63 -1.78
N ASN A 235 -9.70 9.58 -1.55
CA ASN A 235 -10.85 9.21 -2.39
C ASN A 235 -12.18 9.27 -1.62
N SER A 236 -12.18 9.75 -0.39
CA SER A 236 -13.40 9.88 0.42
C SER A 236 -14.08 11.22 0.14
N SER A 237 -15.27 11.18 -0.47
CA SER A 237 -16.15 12.35 -0.64
C SER A 237 -17.19 12.50 0.47
N LEU A 238 -17.31 11.52 1.37
CA LEU A 238 -18.36 11.46 2.39
C LEU A 238 -17.74 11.45 3.79
N PRO A 239 -18.08 12.41 4.68
CA PRO A 239 -18.02 12.16 6.11
C PRO A 239 -19.08 11.10 6.47
N CYS A 240 -18.76 10.21 7.41
CA CYS A 240 -19.60 9.10 7.90
C CYS A 240 -21.12 9.36 7.90
#